data_AF-A0A239A6Q4-F1
#
_entry.id   AF-A0A239A6Q4-F1
#
_cell.length_a   1.000
_cell.length_b   1.000
_cell.length_c   1.000
_cell.angle_alpha   90.00
_cell.angle_beta   90.00
_cell.angle_gamma   90.00
#
_symmetry.space_group_name_H-M   'P 1'
#
loop_
_entity.id
_entity.type
_entity.pdbx_description
1 polymer ?
#
loop_
_entity_poly.entity_id
_entity_poly.type
_entity_poly.pdbx_seq_one_letter_code
_entity_poly.pdbx_strand_id
1 'polypeptide(L)'
;MTAAALRTAVSAPQGVRRYVELLEPAGVHDELRVRLAVDGEQWGTVILYRFEERHFTAEDVAVATAAAPVIARALRTALLRAVCDSPAVGSPPGSLVLGEDDAVLVTSAAAEDLLAALPERQVLTVLANLGSATRARGTASLTVTGPGGVLSFHGSPAKGVDGAVAAVVERPRPVELSPLLMRVLGFTPREREVVEGLLQGASRTHLARRLRMTEHTLGDHLRTVYGKAGVAGRAELAALLFGRHYEPPRSRGYRPVRTATSSVWTLRGDRLLLRLPATPTRVCGCRESPLGHFHGGRSRGQRLRGHRRQASAEAGR
;
A
#
# COMPACT_ATOMS: atom_id res chain seq x y z
N MET A 1 26.48 -1.07 -7.68
CA MET A 1 26.97 -2.44 -7.42
C MET A 1 25.77 -3.34 -7.16
N THR A 2 25.66 -4.46 -7.89
CA THR A 2 24.48 -5.36 -7.84
C THR A 2 24.74 -6.56 -6.96
N ALA A 3 25.91 -7.19 -7.04
CA ALA A 3 26.36 -8.19 -6.08
C ALA A 3 27.83 -7.97 -5.74
N ALA A 4 28.24 -8.34 -4.53
CA ALA A 4 29.64 -8.31 -4.10
C ALA A 4 29.88 -9.31 -2.97
N ALA A 5 30.93 -10.11 -3.10
CA ALA A 5 31.42 -10.95 -2.01
C ALA A 5 32.45 -10.20 -1.17
N LEU A 6 32.43 -10.39 0.15
CA LEU A 6 33.28 -9.68 1.10
C LEU A 6 34.75 -9.76 0.70
N ARG A 7 35.25 -10.97 0.40
CA ARG A 7 36.66 -11.19 0.03
C ARG A 7 37.03 -10.70 -1.37
N THR A 8 36.04 -10.50 -2.25
CA THR A 8 36.26 -9.86 -3.57
C THR A 8 36.22 -8.34 -3.50
N ALA A 9 35.50 -7.77 -2.52
CA ALA A 9 35.28 -6.34 -2.37
C ALA A 9 36.25 -5.68 -1.38
N VAL A 10 36.81 -6.46 -0.45
CA VAL A 10 37.71 -5.99 0.60
C VAL A 10 38.93 -6.92 0.66
N SER A 11 40.13 -6.35 0.53
CA SER A 11 41.39 -7.09 0.55
C SER A 11 41.74 -7.69 1.92
N ALA A 12 41.24 -7.10 3.02
CA ALA A 12 41.45 -7.57 4.38
C ALA A 12 40.10 -7.64 5.15
N PRO A 13 39.39 -8.78 5.15
CA PRO A 13 38.12 -8.95 5.86
C PRO A 13 38.22 -8.67 7.36
N GLN A 14 39.39 -8.89 7.95
CA GLN A 14 39.66 -8.61 9.37
C GLN A 14 39.65 -7.12 9.72
N GLY A 15 39.69 -6.22 8.71
CA GLY A 15 39.44 -4.79 8.90
C GLY A 15 37.95 -4.44 8.97
N VAL A 16 37.05 -5.38 8.68
CA VAL A 16 35.60 -5.14 8.67
C VAL A 16 35.03 -5.50 10.02
N ARG A 17 34.67 -4.49 10.82
CA ARG A 17 34.16 -4.67 12.19
C ARG A 17 33.03 -5.71 12.30
N ARG A 18 32.05 -5.65 11.38
CA ARG A 18 30.95 -6.64 11.34
C ARG A 18 31.44 -8.07 11.10
N TYR A 19 32.49 -8.26 10.32
CA TYR A 19 33.02 -9.60 10.08
C TYR A 19 33.62 -10.17 11.37
N VAL A 20 34.50 -9.40 12.01
CA VAL A 20 35.19 -9.81 13.25
C VAL A 20 34.24 -9.97 14.44
N GLU A 21 33.30 -9.04 14.63
CA GLU A 21 32.41 -9.05 15.80
C GLU A 21 31.26 -10.05 15.69
N LEU A 22 30.82 -10.39 14.47
CA LEU A 22 29.57 -11.15 14.27
C LEU A 22 29.71 -12.36 13.37
N LEU A 23 30.36 -12.22 12.21
CA LEU A 23 30.36 -13.28 11.20
C LEU A 23 31.36 -14.38 11.53
N GLU A 24 32.61 -14.02 11.81
CA GLU A 24 33.67 -14.97 12.15
C GLU A 24 33.36 -15.77 13.43
N PRO A 25 32.89 -15.17 14.53
CA PRO A 25 32.46 -15.92 15.72
C PRO A 25 31.29 -16.88 15.45
N ALA A 26 30.45 -16.58 14.46
CA ALA A 26 29.35 -17.44 14.02
C ALA A 26 29.80 -18.52 13.01
N GLY A 27 31.10 -18.65 12.74
CA GLY A 27 31.66 -19.61 11.78
C GLY A 27 31.43 -19.23 10.31
N VAL A 28 31.10 -17.98 10.01
CA VAL A 28 30.92 -17.51 8.64
C VAL A 28 32.28 -17.08 8.07
N HIS A 29 32.73 -17.78 7.02
CA HIS A 29 34.03 -17.56 6.37
C HIS A 29 33.97 -16.54 5.23
N ASP A 30 32.81 -16.41 4.58
CA ASP A 30 32.58 -15.44 3.51
C ASP A 30 31.10 -15.04 3.38
N GLU A 31 30.85 -13.84 2.88
CA GLU A 31 29.52 -13.24 2.72
C GLU A 31 29.36 -12.69 1.31
N LEU A 32 28.28 -13.06 0.61
CA LEU A 32 27.87 -12.48 -0.67
C LEU A 32 26.59 -11.68 -0.48
N ARG A 33 26.66 -10.37 -0.75
CA ARG A 33 25.50 -9.48 -0.72
C ARG A 33 25.02 -9.18 -2.12
N VAL A 34 23.72 -9.28 -2.32
CA VAL A 34 23.06 -9.05 -3.61
C VAL A 34 21.95 -8.03 -3.42
N ARG A 35 22.05 -6.91 -4.13
CA ARG A 35 21.03 -5.88 -4.22
C ARG A 35 20.00 -6.27 -5.28
N LEU A 36 18.76 -6.47 -4.85
CA LEU A 36 17.64 -6.78 -5.73
C LEU A 36 16.97 -5.47 -6.15
N ALA A 37 17.33 -4.98 -7.33
CA ALA A 37 16.82 -3.73 -7.87
C ALA A 37 16.34 -3.88 -9.31
N VAL A 38 15.25 -3.18 -9.65
CA VAL A 38 14.72 -3.06 -11.01
C VAL A 38 14.10 -1.67 -11.17
N ASP A 39 14.20 -1.09 -12.37
CA ASP A 39 13.70 0.25 -12.71
C ASP A 39 14.26 1.37 -11.80
N GLY A 40 15.52 1.23 -11.36
CA GLY A 40 16.19 2.20 -10.49
C GLY A 40 15.77 2.15 -9.01
N GLU A 41 14.85 1.25 -8.65
CA GLU A 41 14.35 1.07 -7.29
C GLU A 41 14.87 -0.25 -6.69
N GLN A 42 15.25 -0.21 -5.41
CA GLN A 42 15.63 -1.40 -4.65
C GLN A 42 14.40 -2.01 -3.96
N TRP A 43 14.17 -3.29 -4.24
CA TRP A 43 13.06 -4.09 -3.73
C TRP A 43 13.46 -5.05 -2.62
N GLY A 44 14.76 -5.35 -2.50
CA GLY A 44 15.27 -6.19 -1.44
C GLY A 44 16.79 -6.33 -1.46
N THR A 45 17.28 -7.10 -0.51
CA THR A 45 18.67 -7.51 -0.41
C THR A 45 18.70 -8.99 -0.06
N VAL A 46 19.54 -9.76 -0.74
CA VAL A 46 19.88 -11.13 -0.35
C VAL A 46 21.28 -11.12 0.23
N ILE A 47 21.45 -11.83 1.34
CA ILE A 47 22.74 -12.06 1.95
C ILE A 47 22.93 -13.57 2.03
N LEU A 48 23.98 -14.06 1.40
CA LEU A 48 24.38 -15.46 1.42
C LEU A 48 25.64 -15.58 2.28
N TYR A 49 25.66 -16.58 3.14
CA TYR A 49 26.79 -16.88 4.01
C TYR A 49 27.38 -18.23 3.61
N ARG A 50 28.71 -18.35 3.64
CA ARG A 50 29.41 -19.64 3.59
C ARG A 50 30.02 -19.94 4.95
N PHE A 51 29.75 -21.14 5.45
CA PHE A 51 30.31 -21.69 6.67
C PHE A 51 31.48 -22.65 6.41
N GLU A 52 31.75 -22.94 5.14
CA GLU A 52 32.93 -23.68 4.70
C GLU A 52 34.06 -22.70 4.39
N GLU A 53 35.31 -23.17 4.44
CA GLU A 53 36.48 -22.34 4.10
C GLU A 53 36.47 -21.84 2.64
N ARG A 54 35.73 -22.51 1.74
CA ARG A 54 35.59 -22.09 0.34
C ARG A 54 34.89 -20.73 0.26
N HIS A 55 35.51 -19.78 -0.43
CA HIS A 55 34.96 -18.44 -0.66
C HIS A 55 34.01 -18.38 -1.87
N PHE A 56 33.23 -17.31 -1.95
CA PHE A 56 32.49 -16.98 -3.15
C PHE A 56 33.45 -16.55 -4.26
N THR A 57 33.28 -17.15 -5.42
CA THR A 57 34.08 -16.90 -6.62
C THR A 57 33.51 -15.76 -7.46
N ALA A 58 34.28 -15.29 -8.45
CA ALA A 58 33.77 -14.33 -9.43
C ALA A 58 32.57 -14.89 -10.23
N GLU A 59 32.52 -16.20 -10.46
CA GLU A 59 31.39 -16.88 -11.10
C GLU A 59 30.13 -16.83 -10.23
N ASP A 60 30.25 -17.09 -8.92
CA ASP A 60 29.13 -16.97 -7.97
C ASP A 60 28.54 -15.55 -7.99
N VAL A 61 29.42 -14.52 -8.00
CA VAL A 61 29.01 -13.11 -8.08
C VAL A 61 28.33 -12.81 -9.41
N ALA A 62 28.82 -13.36 -10.53
CA ALA A 62 28.22 -13.18 -11.85
C ALA A 62 26.82 -13.81 -11.93
N VAL A 63 26.65 -15.03 -11.44
CA VAL A 63 25.34 -15.71 -11.35
C VAL A 63 24.36 -14.90 -10.49
N ALA A 64 24.79 -14.48 -9.30
CA ALA A 64 23.97 -13.65 -8.43
C ALA A 64 23.56 -12.32 -9.07
N THR A 65 24.49 -11.69 -9.80
CA THR A 65 24.23 -10.44 -10.54
C THR A 65 23.19 -10.65 -11.64
N ALA A 66 23.29 -11.75 -12.39
CA ALA A 66 22.34 -12.08 -13.46
C ALA A 66 20.93 -12.42 -12.91
N ALA A 67 20.84 -13.07 -11.75
CA ALA A 67 19.58 -13.43 -11.12
C ALA A 67 18.87 -12.24 -10.44
N ALA A 68 19.63 -11.26 -9.93
CA ALA A 68 19.12 -10.13 -9.16
C ALA A 68 17.91 -9.40 -9.77
N PRO A 69 17.90 -8.97 -11.05
CA PRO A 69 16.76 -8.26 -11.63
C PRO A 69 15.51 -9.14 -11.79
N VAL A 70 15.68 -10.45 -12.02
CA VAL A 70 14.55 -11.40 -12.13
C VAL A 70 13.87 -11.55 -10.77
N ILE A 71 14.65 -11.75 -9.71
CA ILE A 71 14.14 -11.85 -8.34
C ILE A 71 13.53 -10.51 -7.90
N ALA A 72 14.14 -9.37 -8.24
CA ALA A 72 13.61 -8.04 -7.92
C ALA A 72 12.21 -7.82 -8.53
N ARG A 73 11.99 -8.22 -9.80
CA ARG A 73 10.66 -8.18 -10.43
C ARG A 73 9.67 -9.10 -9.71
N ALA A 74 10.08 -10.33 -9.40
CA ALA A 74 9.22 -11.27 -8.67
C ALA A 74 8.80 -10.72 -7.30
N LEU A 75 9.72 -10.11 -6.55
CA LEU A 75 9.43 -9.45 -5.28
C LEU A 75 8.46 -8.28 -5.45
N ARG A 76 8.70 -7.39 -6.41
CA ARG A 76 7.78 -6.28 -6.72
C ARG A 76 6.36 -6.78 -6.99
N THR A 77 6.23 -7.82 -7.81
CA THR A 77 4.93 -8.41 -8.16
C THR A 77 4.28 -9.13 -6.98
N ALA A 78 5.05 -9.83 -6.16
CA ALA A 78 4.55 -10.48 -4.95
C ALA A 78 4.06 -9.44 -3.92
N LEU A 79 4.78 -8.34 -3.73
CA LEU A 79 4.36 -7.23 -2.88
C LEU A 79 3.07 -6.60 -3.39
N LEU A 80 2.93 -6.42 -4.71
CA LEU A 80 1.69 -5.90 -5.29
C LEU A 80 0.49 -6.77 -4.97
N ARG A 81 0.63 -8.08 -5.15
CA ARG A 81 -0.41 -9.07 -4.84
C ARG A 81 -0.73 -9.05 -3.35
N ALA A 82 0.27 -9.07 -2.48
CA ALA A 82 0.07 -9.04 -1.03
C ALA A 82 -0.73 -7.80 -0.59
N VAL A 83 -0.50 -6.63 -1.20
CA VAL A 83 -1.26 -5.41 -0.91
C VAL A 83 -2.68 -5.48 -1.48
N CYS A 84 -2.85 -5.91 -2.73
CA CYS A 84 -4.16 -5.95 -3.39
C CYS A 84 -5.09 -7.04 -2.84
N ASP A 85 -4.52 -8.19 -2.47
CA ASP A 85 -5.23 -9.35 -1.96
C ASP A 85 -5.43 -9.26 -0.44
N SER A 86 -4.89 -8.24 0.22
CA SER A 86 -5.00 -8.07 1.68
C SER A 86 -6.48 -7.94 2.07
N PRO A 87 -7.01 -8.87 2.90
CA PRO A 87 -8.39 -8.78 3.40
C PRO A 87 -8.69 -7.40 3.98
N ALA A 88 -9.92 -6.91 3.72
CA ALA A 88 -10.41 -5.67 4.31
C ALA A 88 -10.26 -5.70 5.84
N VAL A 89 -9.93 -4.54 6.43
CA VAL A 89 -9.73 -4.35 7.86
C VAL A 89 -11.01 -4.72 8.61
N GLY A 90 -11.11 -5.98 9.04
CA GLY A 90 -12.22 -6.52 9.84
C GLY A 90 -11.77 -7.06 11.20
N SER A 91 -10.48 -7.40 11.35
CA SER A 91 -9.89 -7.81 12.62
C SER A 91 -9.38 -6.58 13.40
N PRO A 92 -9.66 -6.47 14.70
CA PRO A 92 -9.07 -5.42 15.52
C PRO A 92 -7.54 -5.61 15.63
N PRO A 93 -6.77 -4.55 15.93
CA PRO A 93 -5.36 -4.68 16.28
C PRO A 93 -5.14 -5.66 17.44
N GLY A 94 -4.11 -6.47 17.34
CA GLY A 94 -3.63 -7.37 18.38
C GLY A 94 -2.54 -6.72 19.21
N SER A 95 -2.42 -7.09 20.48
CA SER A 95 -1.34 -6.64 21.36
C SER A 95 -0.58 -7.85 21.90
N LEU A 96 0.74 -7.71 22.01
CA LEU A 96 1.61 -8.70 22.61
C LEU A 96 2.75 -8.04 23.41
N VAL A 97 3.34 -8.78 24.33
CA VAL A 97 4.52 -8.36 25.10
C VAL A 97 5.62 -9.39 24.87
N LEU A 98 6.79 -8.91 24.44
CA LEU A 98 8.00 -9.71 24.27
C LEU A 98 8.90 -9.54 25.48
N GLY A 99 9.40 -10.64 26.03
CA GLY A 99 10.45 -10.67 27.05
C GLY A 99 11.81 -10.29 26.46
N GLU A 100 12.82 -10.13 27.31
CA GLU A 100 14.19 -9.76 26.91
C GLU A 100 14.81 -10.74 25.90
N ASP A 101 14.41 -12.02 25.98
CA ASP A 101 14.77 -13.13 25.11
C ASP A 101 13.88 -13.24 23.84
N ASP A 102 13.05 -12.23 23.58
CA ASP A 102 12.05 -12.17 22.50
C ASP A 102 10.92 -13.22 22.60
N ALA A 103 10.80 -13.92 23.74
CA ALA A 103 9.68 -14.82 24.00
C ALA A 103 8.38 -14.02 24.21
N VAL A 104 7.25 -14.54 23.71
CA VAL A 104 5.95 -13.91 23.92
C VAL A 104 5.48 -14.18 25.35
N LEU A 105 5.48 -13.14 26.19
CA LEU A 105 5.02 -13.21 27.59
C LEU A 105 3.49 -13.09 27.69
N VAL A 106 2.91 -12.21 26.87
CA VAL A 106 1.47 -11.93 26.83
C VAL A 106 1.07 -11.74 25.38
N THR A 107 -0.11 -12.22 25.02
CA THR A 107 -0.70 -12.00 23.69
C THR A 107 -2.22 -11.89 23.83
N SER A 108 -2.84 -11.09 22.96
CA SER A 108 -4.29 -11.06 22.82
C SER A 108 -4.75 -12.05 21.74
N ALA A 109 -6.00 -12.51 21.81
CA ALA A 109 -6.58 -13.39 20.78
C ALA A 109 -6.49 -12.78 19.37
N ALA A 110 -6.69 -11.46 19.25
CA ALA A 110 -6.53 -10.76 17.97
C ALA A 110 -5.08 -10.80 17.45
N ALA A 111 -4.08 -10.75 18.34
CA ALA A 111 -2.69 -10.92 17.94
C ALA A 111 -2.40 -12.35 17.47
N GLU A 112 -2.92 -13.36 18.17
CA GLU A 112 -2.78 -14.77 17.77
C GLU A 112 -3.37 -15.02 16.37
N ASP A 113 -4.59 -14.55 16.11
CA ASP A 113 -5.25 -14.67 14.81
C ASP A 113 -4.45 -14.00 13.68
N LEU A 114 -3.88 -12.82 13.95
CA LEU A 114 -3.05 -12.10 12.98
C LEU A 114 -1.71 -12.81 12.75
N LEU A 115 -1.07 -13.31 13.80
CA LEU A 115 0.19 -14.05 13.70
C LEU A 115 0.02 -15.38 12.94
N ALA A 116 -1.13 -16.04 13.09
CA ALA A 116 -1.46 -17.27 12.35
C ALA A 116 -1.54 -17.07 10.83
N ALA A 117 -1.64 -15.82 10.35
CA ALA A 117 -1.59 -15.49 8.93
C ALA A 117 -0.17 -15.53 8.32
N LEU A 118 0.86 -15.71 9.16
CA LEU A 118 2.26 -15.82 8.77
C LEU A 118 2.81 -17.23 9.05
N PRO A 119 3.79 -17.71 8.27
CA PRO A 119 4.55 -18.90 8.61
C PRO A 119 5.26 -18.74 9.97
N GLU A 120 5.31 -19.81 10.77
CA GLU A 120 5.91 -19.81 12.12
C GLU A 120 7.34 -19.25 12.14
N ARG A 121 8.19 -19.69 11.20
CA ARG A 121 9.57 -19.17 11.08
C ARG A 121 9.63 -17.66 10.82
N GLN A 122 8.66 -17.14 10.06
CA GLN A 122 8.55 -15.71 9.80
C GLN A 122 8.11 -14.95 11.06
N VAL A 123 7.16 -15.49 11.83
CA VAL A 123 6.74 -14.92 13.12
C VAL A 123 7.94 -14.75 14.04
N LEU A 124 8.71 -15.83 14.27
CA LEU A 124 9.91 -15.79 15.12
C LEU A 124 10.90 -14.72 14.67
N THR A 125 11.17 -14.65 13.36
CA THR A 125 12.09 -13.67 12.78
C THR A 125 11.58 -12.23 12.96
N VAL A 126 10.27 -12.00 12.80
CA VAL A 126 9.68 -10.66 12.94
C VAL A 126 9.71 -10.21 14.38
N LEU A 127 9.35 -11.07 15.33
CA LEU A 127 9.34 -10.73 16.75
C LEU A 127 10.75 -10.45 17.26
N ALA A 128 11.74 -11.28 16.91
CA ALA A 128 13.13 -11.04 17.29
C ALA A 128 13.69 -9.73 16.72
N ASN A 129 13.41 -9.44 15.43
CA ASN A 129 13.81 -8.17 14.82
C ASN A 129 13.10 -6.97 15.46
N LEU A 130 11.82 -7.12 15.82
CA LEU A 130 11.05 -6.07 16.48
C LEU A 130 11.61 -5.79 17.88
N GLY A 131 11.85 -6.84 18.67
CA GLY A 131 12.42 -6.77 20.01
C GLY A 131 13.80 -6.11 20.00
N SER A 132 14.72 -6.65 19.20
CA SER A 132 16.07 -6.11 19.01
C SER A 132 16.07 -4.65 18.55
N ALA A 133 15.28 -4.30 17.52
CA ALA A 133 15.22 -2.93 17.02
C ALA A 133 14.61 -1.96 18.04
N THR A 134 13.59 -2.39 18.79
CA THR A 134 12.94 -1.56 19.82
C THR A 134 13.90 -1.29 20.97
N ARG A 135 14.62 -2.30 21.46
CA ARG A 135 15.62 -2.11 22.53
C ARG A 135 16.76 -1.18 22.09
N ALA A 136 17.20 -1.30 20.83
CA ALA A 136 18.28 -0.46 20.30
C ALA A 136 17.86 1.01 20.04
N ARG A 137 16.59 1.27 19.72
CA ARG A 137 16.12 2.58 19.21
C ARG A 137 15.01 3.22 20.03
N GLY A 138 14.55 2.56 21.09
CA GLY A 138 13.37 2.93 21.87
C GLY A 138 12.06 2.51 21.19
N THR A 139 11.88 2.78 19.89
CA THR A 139 10.69 2.34 19.14
C THR A 139 11.09 1.70 17.82
N ALA A 140 10.29 0.76 17.35
CA ALA A 140 10.48 0.15 16.05
C ALA A 140 9.14 -0.10 15.35
N SER A 141 9.15 -0.10 14.03
CA SER A 141 8.01 -0.52 13.23
C SER A 141 8.47 -1.36 12.06
N LEU A 142 7.79 -2.48 11.83
CA LEU A 142 8.10 -3.43 10.77
C LEU A 142 6.82 -3.72 9.99
N THR A 143 6.91 -3.73 8.67
CA THR A 143 5.80 -4.19 7.81
C THR A 143 6.27 -5.42 7.05
N VAL A 144 5.49 -6.49 7.13
CA VAL A 144 5.81 -7.77 6.51
C VAL A 144 4.69 -8.25 5.62
N THR A 145 5.07 -8.96 4.57
CA THR A 145 4.13 -9.64 3.66
C THR A 145 4.17 -11.13 3.93
N GLY A 146 3.00 -11.76 3.94
CA GLY A 146 2.85 -13.20 4.02
C GLY A 146 1.63 -13.69 3.24
N PRO A 147 1.32 -14.99 3.29
CA PRO A 147 0.20 -15.59 2.56
C PRO A 147 -1.15 -14.94 2.89
N GLY A 148 -1.36 -14.50 4.14
CA GLY A 148 -2.59 -13.85 4.58
C GLY A 148 -2.66 -12.33 4.36
N GLY A 149 -1.70 -11.77 3.61
CA GLY A 149 -1.63 -10.34 3.26
C GLY A 149 -0.47 -9.61 3.94
N VAL A 150 -0.68 -8.31 4.18
CA VAL A 150 0.31 -7.44 4.82
C VAL A 150 -0.03 -7.25 6.29
N LEU A 151 0.97 -7.33 7.16
CA LEU A 151 0.87 -7.02 8.58
C LEU A 151 1.91 -5.97 8.97
N SER A 152 1.52 -5.07 9.87
CA SER A 152 2.39 -4.08 10.49
C SER A 152 2.53 -4.36 11.97
N PHE A 153 3.75 -4.19 12.46
CA PHE A 153 4.14 -4.38 13.85
C PHE A 153 4.72 -3.08 14.35
N HIS A 154 4.31 -2.66 15.55
CA HIS A 154 4.77 -1.43 16.19
C HIS A 154 5.19 -1.74 17.61
N GLY A 155 6.48 -1.58 17.92
CA GLY A 155 7.08 -1.89 19.21
C GLY A 155 7.52 -0.63 19.96
N SER A 156 7.31 -0.64 21.27
CA SER A 156 7.84 0.35 22.21
C SER A 156 8.24 -0.34 23.53
N PRO A 157 9.03 0.30 24.40
CA PRO A 157 9.50 -0.33 25.62
C PRO A 157 8.29 -0.54 26.55
N ALA A 158 8.13 -1.76 27.06
CA ALA A 158 7.11 -2.02 28.07
C ALA A 158 7.54 -1.41 29.42
N LYS A 159 6.57 -0.91 30.18
CA LYS A 159 6.81 -0.50 31.57
C LYS A 159 6.36 -1.61 32.52
N GLY A 160 7.15 -1.85 33.57
CA GLY A 160 6.83 -2.85 34.61
C GLY A 160 7.48 -4.22 34.42
N VAL A 161 8.12 -4.47 33.27
CA VAL A 161 8.98 -5.63 33.04
C VAL A 161 10.24 -5.14 32.36
N ASP A 162 11.39 -5.31 33.00
CA ASP A 162 12.66 -4.83 32.48
C ASP A 162 13.02 -5.53 31.17
N GLY A 163 13.55 -4.76 30.22
CA GLY A 163 13.94 -5.27 28.90
C GLY A 163 12.77 -5.73 28.00
N ALA A 164 11.53 -5.67 28.46
CA ALA A 164 10.37 -6.11 27.69
C ALA A 164 9.92 -5.08 26.65
N VAL A 165 9.31 -5.57 25.57
CA VAL A 165 8.78 -4.77 24.47
C VAL A 165 7.27 -4.98 24.37
N ALA A 166 6.51 -3.90 24.48
CA ALA A 166 5.09 -3.90 24.19
C ALA A 166 4.90 -3.65 22.69
N ALA A 167 4.19 -4.55 22.02
CA ALA A 167 3.98 -4.49 20.58
C ALA A 167 2.50 -4.58 20.21
N VAL A 168 2.15 -3.88 19.14
CA VAL A 168 0.87 -3.98 18.45
C VAL A 168 1.10 -4.58 17.08
N VAL A 169 0.27 -5.54 16.70
CA VAL A 169 0.20 -6.12 15.37
C VAL A 169 -1.14 -5.80 14.74
N GLU A 170 -1.14 -5.32 13.50
CA GLU A 170 -2.37 -4.99 12.79
C GLU A 170 -2.25 -5.17 11.28
N ARG A 171 -3.39 -5.14 10.60
CA ARG A 171 -3.43 -4.99 9.15
C ARG A 171 -3.29 -3.50 8.83
N PRO A 172 -2.24 -3.06 8.12
CA PRO A 172 -2.06 -1.66 7.80
C PRO A 172 -3.20 -1.14 6.95
N ARG A 173 -3.56 0.12 7.18
CA ARG A 173 -4.58 0.78 6.37
C ARG A 173 -4.03 1.00 4.97
N PRO A 174 -4.85 0.97 3.91
CA PRO A 174 -4.36 1.19 2.55
C PRO A 174 -3.55 2.49 2.37
N VAL A 175 -3.91 3.54 3.12
CA VAL A 175 -3.16 4.81 3.13
C VAL A 175 -1.70 4.65 3.54
N GLU A 176 -1.41 3.80 4.53
CA GLU A 176 -0.05 3.53 5.02
C GLU A 176 0.76 2.76 3.97
N LEU A 177 0.08 1.99 3.11
CA LEU A 177 0.69 1.27 2.01
C LEU A 177 0.83 2.11 0.74
N SER A 178 0.27 3.32 0.69
CA SER A 178 0.31 4.18 -0.50
C SER A 178 1.73 4.48 -1.01
N PRO A 179 2.77 4.72 -0.17
CA PRO A 179 4.13 4.92 -0.67
C PRO A 179 4.70 3.67 -1.34
N LEU A 180 4.38 2.49 -0.80
CA LEU A 180 4.76 1.21 -1.40
C LEU A 180 4.03 1.00 -2.73
N LEU A 181 2.71 1.23 -2.77
CA LEU A 181 1.91 1.12 -3.99
C LEU A 181 2.42 2.04 -5.09
N MET A 182 2.74 3.30 -4.79
CA MET A 182 3.29 4.24 -5.77
C MET A 182 4.62 3.74 -6.36
N ARG A 183 5.51 3.17 -5.54
CA ARG A 183 6.76 2.55 -6.02
C ARG A 183 6.46 1.34 -6.91
N VAL A 184 5.50 0.51 -6.51
CA VAL A 184 5.14 -0.71 -7.25
C VAL A 184 4.50 -0.38 -8.59
N LEU A 185 3.74 0.72 -8.68
CA LEU A 185 3.19 1.28 -9.93
C LEU A 185 4.25 1.97 -10.80
N GLY A 186 5.51 2.06 -10.33
CA GLY A 186 6.61 2.68 -11.07
C GLY A 186 6.55 4.20 -11.11
N PHE A 187 5.99 4.84 -10.06
CA PHE A 187 5.98 6.29 -9.95
C PHE A 187 7.38 6.79 -9.61
N THR A 188 7.87 7.76 -10.39
CA THR A 188 9.11 8.46 -10.11
C THR A 188 9.00 9.25 -8.80
N PRO A 189 10.12 9.64 -8.16
CA PRO A 189 10.07 10.51 -6.98
C PRO A 189 9.24 11.78 -7.23
N ARG A 190 9.38 12.35 -8.43
CA ARG A 190 8.64 13.54 -8.81
C ARG A 190 7.15 13.32 -9.01
N GLU A 191 6.77 12.19 -9.61
CA GLU A 191 5.36 11.80 -9.74
C GLU A 191 4.73 11.53 -8.36
N ARG A 192 5.48 10.95 -7.41
CA ARG A 192 5.03 10.76 -6.02
C ARG A 192 4.69 12.09 -5.36
N GLU A 193 5.55 13.11 -5.46
CA GLU A 193 5.28 14.45 -4.93
C GLU A 193 4.00 15.09 -5.52
N VAL A 194 3.78 14.89 -6.83
CA VAL A 194 2.57 15.34 -7.53
C VAL A 194 1.34 14.62 -6.97
N VAL A 195 1.39 13.30 -6.84
CA VAL A 195 0.29 12.48 -6.33
C VAL A 195 -0.04 12.82 -4.88
N GLU A 196 0.96 12.92 -4.00
CA GLU A 196 0.77 13.30 -2.60
C GLU A 196 0.06 14.65 -2.47
N GLY A 197 0.53 15.67 -3.21
CA GLY A 197 -0.11 16.98 -3.21
C GLY A 197 -1.52 16.97 -3.78
N LEU A 198 -1.73 16.20 -4.85
CA LEU A 198 -3.05 16.00 -5.43
C LEU A 198 -3.99 15.41 -4.38
N LEU A 199 -3.60 14.30 -3.75
CA LEU A 199 -4.42 13.57 -2.79
C LEU A 199 -4.69 14.38 -1.51
N GLN A 200 -3.81 15.29 -1.12
CA GLN A 200 -4.00 16.26 -0.03
C GLN A 200 -5.03 17.36 -0.33
N GLY A 201 -5.62 17.41 -1.53
CA GLY A 201 -6.60 18.45 -1.87
C GLY A 201 -6.05 19.65 -2.61
N ALA A 202 -4.74 19.71 -2.93
CA ALA A 202 -4.17 20.87 -3.59
C ALA A 202 -4.81 21.12 -4.98
N SER A 203 -5.06 22.40 -5.28
CA SER A 203 -5.44 22.82 -6.63
C SER A 203 -4.24 22.67 -7.58
N ARG A 204 -4.51 22.54 -8.88
CA ARG A 204 -3.45 22.43 -9.90
C ARG A 204 -2.49 23.62 -9.85
N THR A 205 -3.02 24.83 -9.74
CA THR A 205 -2.24 26.07 -9.63
C THR A 205 -1.35 26.08 -8.38
N HIS A 206 -1.90 25.69 -7.22
CA HIS A 206 -1.12 25.64 -5.98
C HIS A 206 -0.03 24.57 -6.08
N LEU A 207 -0.35 23.39 -6.59
CA LEU A 207 0.58 22.28 -6.72
C LEU A 207 1.72 22.59 -7.70
N ALA A 208 1.39 23.18 -8.85
CA ALA A 208 2.38 23.61 -9.85
C ALA A 208 3.37 24.63 -9.24
N ARG A 209 2.85 25.62 -8.51
CA ARG A 209 3.68 26.61 -7.79
C ARG A 209 4.55 25.96 -6.72
N ARG A 210 3.97 25.12 -5.87
CA ARG A 210 4.66 24.43 -4.77
C ARG A 210 5.82 23.59 -5.29
N LEU A 211 5.59 22.88 -6.39
CA LEU A 211 6.60 22.05 -7.02
C LEU A 211 7.52 22.82 -7.97
N ARG A 212 7.32 24.13 -8.21
CA ARG A 212 8.12 24.93 -9.16
C ARG A 212 8.08 24.38 -10.59
N MET A 213 6.88 24.08 -11.09
CA MET A 213 6.63 23.68 -12.47
C MET A 213 5.43 24.44 -13.06
N THR A 214 5.24 24.38 -14.38
CA THR A 214 4.05 24.97 -15.02
C THR A 214 2.83 24.06 -14.82
N GLU A 215 1.61 24.61 -14.92
CA GLU A 215 0.39 23.80 -14.90
C GLU A 215 0.28 22.82 -16.08
N HIS A 216 0.92 23.17 -17.20
CA HIS A 216 1.03 22.31 -18.37
C HIS A 216 1.89 21.08 -18.05
N THR A 217 3.09 21.28 -17.52
CA THR A 217 3.99 20.20 -17.07
C THR A 217 3.34 19.34 -15.98
N LEU A 218 2.61 19.95 -15.04
CA LEU A 218 1.81 19.22 -14.06
C LEU A 218 0.76 18.32 -14.74
N GLY A 219 0.13 18.82 -15.80
CA GLY A 219 -0.80 18.04 -16.62
C GLY A 219 -0.17 16.81 -17.25
N ASP A 220 1.07 16.92 -17.74
CA ASP A 220 1.78 15.80 -18.34
C ASP A 220 2.23 14.77 -17.30
N HIS A 221 2.67 15.21 -16.12
CA HIS A 221 2.89 14.32 -14.98
C HIS A 221 1.62 13.56 -14.60
N LEU A 222 0.48 14.25 -14.47
CA LEU A 222 -0.80 13.62 -14.13
C LEU A 222 -1.24 12.61 -15.19
N ARG A 223 -1.08 12.92 -16.48
CA ARG A 223 -1.37 12.00 -17.58
C ARG A 223 -0.52 10.73 -17.48
N THR A 224 0.76 10.89 -17.19
CA THR A 224 1.71 9.78 -17.02
C THR A 224 1.34 8.92 -15.81
N VAL A 225 1.04 9.55 -14.67
CA VAL A 225 0.59 8.88 -13.44
C VAL A 225 -0.68 8.07 -13.70
N TYR A 226 -1.70 8.66 -14.33
CA TYR A 226 -2.95 7.97 -14.64
C TYR A 226 -2.72 6.79 -15.59
N GLY A 227 -1.85 6.96 -16.59
CA GLY A 227 -1.46 5.88 -17.49
C GLY A 227 -0.73 4.73 -16.78
N LYS A 228 0.17 5.04 -15.83
CA LYS A 228 0.88 4.03 -15.02
C LYS A 228 -0.06 3.29 -14.06
N ALA A 229 -0.99 4.01 -13.43
CA ALA A 229 -1.97 3.44 -12.53
C ALA A 229 -3.14 2.73 -13.23
N GLY A 230 -3.32 2.94 -14.54
CA GLY A 230 -4.44 2.38 -15.28
C GLY A 230 -5.80 2.95 -14.86
N VAL A 231 -5.84 4.23 -14.47
CA VAL A 231 -7.05 4.91 -13.97
C VAL A 231 -7.40 6.11 -14.87
N ALA A 232 -8.68 6.49 -14.91
CA ALA A 232 -9.19 7.59 -15.73
C ALA A 232 -9.02 8.97 -15.08
N GLY A 233 -8.73 9.04 -13.78
CA GLY A 233 -8.52 10.33 -13.12
C GLY A 233 -8.32 10.28 -11.62
N ARG A 234 -8.42 11.46 -11.00
CA ARG A 234 -8.10 11.70 -9.57
C ARG A 234 -8.90 10.84 -8.61
N ALA A 235 -10.21 10.70 -8.82
CA ALA A 235 -11.07 9.94 -7.91
C ALA A 235 -10.73 8.44 -7.92
N GLU A 236 -10.47 7.88 -9.09
CA GLU A 236 -10.03 6.49 -9.23
C GLU A 236 -8.63 6.26 -8.69
N LEU A 237 -7.70 7.21 -8.90
CA LEU A 237 -6.38 7.17 -8.29
C LEU A 237 -6.46 7.18 -6.76
N ALA A 238 -7.34 8.02 -6.19
CA ALA A 238 -7.58 8.04 -4.74
C ALA A 238 -8.16 6.71 -4.24
N ALA A 239 -9.15 6.15 -4.95
CA ALA A 239 -9.73 4.86 -4.59
C ALA A 239 -8.73 3.69 -4.68
N LEU A 240 -7.78 3.76 -5.62
CA LEU A 240 -6.69 2.78 -5.73
C LEU A 240 -5.71 2.89 -4.55
N LEU A 241 -5.29 4.11 -4.19
CA LEU A 241 -4.23 4.32 -3.18
C LEU A 241 -4.72 4.31 -1.73
N PHE A 242 -5.95 4.72 -1.48
CA PHE A 242 -6.55 4.73 -0.13
C PHE A 242 -7.50 3.55 0.11
N GLY A 243 -7.56 2.61 -0.83
CA GLY A 243 -8.56 1.55 -0.83
C GLY A 243 -9.99 2.13 -0.89
N ARG A 244 -10.99 1.27 -0.69
CA ARG A 244 -12.42 1.65 -0.75
C ARG A 244 -12.88 2.65 0.31
N HIS A 245 -11.97 3.22 1.11
CA HIS A 245 -12.27 4.21 2.14
C HIS A 245 -12.27 5.66 1.63
N TYR A 246 -12.37 5.87 0.32
CA TYR A 246 -12.92 7.14 -0.16
C TYR A 246 -14.40 7.20 0.22
N GLU A 247 -14.69 7.57 1.47
CA GLU A 247 -15.98 8.17 1.77
C GLU A 247 -16.03 9.46 0.94
N PRO A 248 -16.95 9.59 -0.03
CA PRO A 248 -17.12 10.87 -0.70
C PRO A 248 -17.39 11.93 0.37
N PRO A 249 -17.00 13.21 0.14
CA PRO A 249 -17.34 14.28 1.05
C PRO A 249 -18.82 14.15 1.40
N ARG A 250 -19.14 14.07 2.70
CA ARG A 250 -20.52 14.00 3.19
C ARG A 250 -21.21 15.34 2.91
N SER A 251 -21.45 15.65 1.64
CA SER A 251 -22.40 16.66 1.24
C SER A 251 -23.76 16.14 1.74
N ARG A 252 -24.34 16.88 2.69
CA ARG A 252 -25.67 16.63 3.22
C ARG A 252 -26.63 16.38 2.05
N GLY A 253 -27.14 15.15 1.95
CA GLY A 253 -28.28 14.81 1.08
C GLY A 253 -28.06 13.74 0.02
N TYR A 254 -26.83 13.29 -0.27
CA TYR A 254 -26.65 12.20 -1.25
C TYR A 254 -26.64 10.83 -0.56
N ARG A 255 -27.70 10.03 -0.77
CA ARG A 255 -27.69 8.59 -0.41
C ARG A 255 -26.83 7.85 -1.43
N PRO A 256 -25.67 7.28 -1.08
CA PRO A 256 -24.96 6.42 -2.01
C PRO A 256 -25.84 5.21 -2.30
N VAL A 257 -26.01 4.89 -3.58
CA VAL A 257 -26.60 3.62 -4.00
C VAL A 257 -25.72 2.53 -3.38
N ARG A 258 -26.27 1.71 -2.48
CA ARG A 258 -25.61 0.51 -1.95
C ARG A 258 -25.30 -0.41 -3.14
N THR A 259 -24.13 -0.25 -3.72
CA THR A 259 -23.50 -1.28 -4.54
C THR A 259 -22.46 -1.95 -3.66
N ALA A 260 -22.91 -2.97 -2.94
CA ALA A 260 -22.02 -4.02 -2.48
C ALA A 260 -21.52 -4.76 -3.73
N THR A 261 -20.49 -4.21 -4.37
CA THR A 261 -19.85 -4.85 -5.52
C THR A 261 -18.37 -4.92 -5.21
N SER A 262 -17.89 -6.15 -5.03
CA SER A 262 -16.49 -6.45 -4.88
C SER A 262 -15.75 -6.11 -6.20
N SER A 263 -15.29 -4.88 -6.35
CA SER A 263 -14.21 -4.56 -7.30
C SER A 263 -12.93 -5.23 -6.82
N VAL A 264 -12.68 -6.43 -7.35
CA VAL A 264 -11.43 -7.18 -7.20
C VAL A 264 -10.49 -6.65 -8.26
N TRP A 265 -9.44 -5.95 -7.84
CA TRP A 265 -8.35 -5.59 -8.73
C TRP A 265 -7.65 -6.88 -9.16
N THR A 266 -7.54 -7.11 -10.45
CA THR A 266 -6.89 -8.33 -10.98
C THR A 266 -5.58 -7.94 -11.62
N LEU A 267 -4.50 -8.61 -11.21
CA LEU A 267 -3.19 -8.46 -11.84
C LEU A 267 -3.19 -9.20 -13.19
N ARG A 268 -2.85 -8.52 -14.28
CA ARG A 268 -2.58 -9.14 -15.58
C ARG A 268 -1.16 -8.77 -16.04
N GLY A 269 -0.22 -9.69 -15.85
CA GLY A 269 1.21 -9.39 -16.04
C GLY A 269 1.71 -8.39 -14.97
N ASP A 270 2.34 -7.30 -15.41
CA ASP A 270 2.84 -6.22 -14.53
C ASP A 270 1.85 -5.05 -14.39
N ARG A 271 0.62 -5.19 -14.91
CA ARG A 271 -0.40 -4.15 -14.86
C ARG A 271 -1.55 -4.52 -13.93
N LEU A 272 -1.87 -3.58 -13.04
CA LEU A 272 -3.11 -3.56 -12.28
C LEU A 272 -4.25 -3.17 -13.22
N LEU A 273 -5.21 -4.07 -13.41
CA LEU A 273 -6.42 -3.76 -14.15
C LEU A 273 -7.60 -3.71 -13.19
N LEU A 274 -8.30 -2.58 -13.19
CA LEU A 274 -9.60 -2.47 -12.55
C LEU A 274 -10.58 -3.34 -13.35
N ARG A 275 -11.03 -4.45 -12.77
CA ARG A 275 -12.18 -5.16 -13.33
C ARG A 275 -13.45 -4.46 -12.82
N LEU A 276 -13.94 -3.51 -13.61
CA LEU A 276 -15.33 -3.06 -13.46
C LEU A 276 -16.22 -4.29 -13.76
N PRO A 277 -17.18 -4.65 -12.90
CA PRO A 277 -18.13 -5.69 -13.25
C PRO A 277 -18.82 -5.29 -14.55
N ALA A 278 -19.04 -6.27 -15.43
CA ALA A 278 -19.93 -6.09 -16.57
C ALA A 278 -21.23 -5.48 -16.04
N THR A 279 -21.61 -4.34 -16.59
CA THR A 279 -22.88 -3.70 -16.26
C THR A 279 -23.97 -4.75 -16.38
N PRO A 280 -24.82 -4.96 -15.35
CA PRO A 280 -25.98 -5.81 -15.54
C PRO A 280 -26.76 -5.19 -16.69
N THR A 281 -26.89 -5.96 -17.76
CA THR A 281 -27.73 -5.64 -18.91
C THR A 281 -29.08 -5.24 -18.33
N ARG A 282 -29.53 -4.02 -18.63
CA ARG A 282 -30.83 -3.53 -18.18
C ARG A 282 -31.88 -4.55 -18.61
N VAL A 283 -32.41 -5.33 -17.67
CA VAL A 283 -33.72 -5.95 -17.85
C VAL A 283 -34.70 -4.79 -17.75
N CYS A 284 -35.05 -4.24 -18.90
CA CYS A 284 -36.13 -3.28 -19.06
C CYS A 284 -37.44 -4.03 -18.80
N GLY A 285 -37.83 -4.13 -17.54
CA GLY A 285 -39.17 -4.57 -17.14
C GLY A 285 -40.16 -3.42 -17.30
N CYS A 286 -40.39 -2.96 -18.54
CA CYS A 286 -41.60 -2.21 -18.85
C CYS A 286 -42.77 -3.19 -18.71
N ARG A 287 -43.48 -3.12 -17.58
CA ARG A 287 -44.80 -3.76 -17.46
C ARG A 287 -45.72 -3.13 -18.49
N GLU A 288 -46.19 -3.99 -19.38
CA GLU A 288 -47.27 -3.78 -20.31
C GLU A 288 -48.48 -3.20 -19.59
N SER A 289 -49.02 -2.13 -20.17
CA SER A 289 -50.37 -1.65 -19.87
C SER A 289 -51.37 -2.54 -20.62
N PRO A 290 -52.45 -3.04 -20.00
CA PRO A 290 -53.58 -3.53 -20.76
C PRO A 290 -54.51 -2.38 -21.11
N LEU A 291 -54.86 -2.35 -22.40
CA LEU A 291 -55.93 -1.56 -22.98
C LEU A 291 -57.26 -1.76 -22.24
N GLY A 292 -57.97 -0.66 -22.02
CA GLY A 292 -59.37 -0.64 -21.59
C GLY A 292 -60.04 0.65 -22.08
N HIS A 293 -60.74 0.56 -23.21
CA HIS A 293 -61.68 1.58 -23.70
C HIS A 293 -62.84 1.78 -22.72
N PHE A 294 -63.25 3.02 -22.43
CA PHE A 294 -64.57 3.58 -22.82
C PHE A 294 -64.81 5.04 -22.37
N HIS A 295 -65.41 5.80 -23.28
CA HIS A 295 -66.22 7.04 -23.23
C HIS A 295 -65.99 8.22 -22.25
N GLY A 296 -65.74 9.39 -22.85
CA GLY A 296 -66.80 10.40 -23.08
C GLY A 296 -67.03 11.46 -22.00
N GLY A 297 -66.66 12.72 -22.27
CA GLY A 297 -67.13 13.87 -21.48
C GLY A 297 -66.42 15.19 -21.77
N ARG A 298 -67.07 16.07 -22.53
CA ARG A 298 -66.66 17.47 -22.79
C ARG A 298 -66.78 18.31 -21.50
N SER A 299 -65.85 19.24 -21.27
CA SER A 299 -66.18 20.65 -20.98
C SER A 299 -64.94 21.56 -20.87
N ARG A 300 -64.98 22.65 -21.65
CA ARG A 300 -64.53 24.04 -21.40
C ARG A 300 -63.85 24.26 -20.03
N GLY A 301 -62.68 24.86 -19.89
CA GLY A 301 -62.16 26.06 -20.56
C GLY A 301 -61.98 27.14 -19.49
N GLN A 302 -60.78 27.72 -19.36
CA GLN A 302 -60.56 29.15 -19.11
C GLN A 302 -59.08 29.44 -18.89
N ARG A 303 -58.58 30.35 -19.72
CA ARG A 303 -57.39 31.18 -19.46
C ARG A 303 -57.72 32.10 -18.30
N LEU A 304 -56.71 32.53 -17.54
CA LEU A 304 -56.55 33.95 -17.19
C LEU A 304 -55.08 34.25 -16.87
N ARG A 305 -54.61 35.31 -17.51
CA ARG A 305 -53.31 35.96 -17.35
C ARG A 305 -53.37 36.92 -16.16
N GLY A 306 -52.20 37.14 -15.55
CA GLY A 306 -51.66 38.50 -15.40
C GLY A 306 -51.88 39.20 -14.05
N HIS A 307 -50.76 39.54 -13.39
CA HIS A 307 -50.32 40.90 -13.00
C HIS A 307 -49.27 40.75 -11.88
N ARG A 308 -47.98 41.07 -12.07
CA ARG A 308 -47.27 42.38 -12.09
C ARG A 308 -47.22 43.11 -10.72
N ARG A 309 -45.97 43.46 -10.34
CA ARG A 309 -45.49 44.54 -9.43
C ARG A 309 -45.54 44.23 -7.93
N GLN A 310 -44.68 44.75 -7.05
CA GLN A 310 -43.35 45.39 -7.09
C GLN A 310 -42.92 45.55 -5.61
N ALA A 311 -41.61 45.49 -5.37
CA ALA A 311 -40.83 46.33 -4.43
C ALA A 311 -40.88 46.15 -2.89
N SER A 312 -39.70 46.47 -2.34
CA SER A 312 -39.31 46.83 -0.97
C SER A 312 -39.00 45.66 -0.03
N ALA A 313 -37.72 45.35 0.27
CA ALA A 313 -36.72 46.11 1.03
C ALA A 313 -37.04 46.16 2.54
N GLU A 314 -36.26 45.41 3.33
CA GLU A 314 -35.88 45.81 4.68
C GLU A 314 -34.61 45.10 5.13
N ALA A 315 -33.78 45.83 5.84
CA ALA A 315 -32.41 45.54 6.21
C ALA A 315 -32.31 45.16 7.70
N GLY A 316 -31.27 44.40 8.04
CA GLY A 316 -30.55 44.49 9.31
C GLY A 316 -31.19 43.83 10.54
N ARG A 317 -30.63 42.69 10.97
CA ARG A 317 -29.54 42.60 11.96
C ARG A 317 -28.99 41.17 11.97
#